data_AF-A0A2P4X8B4-F1
#
_entry.id   AF-A0A2P4X8B4-F1
#
_cell.length_a   1.000
_cell.length_b   1.000
_cell.length_c   1.000
_cell.angle_alpha   90.00
_cell.angle_beta   90.00
_cell.angle_gamma   90.00
#
_symmetry.space_group_name_H-M   'P 1'
#
loop_
_entity.id
_entity.type
_entity.pdbx_description
1 polymer ?
#
loop_
_entity_poly.entity_id
_entity_poly.type
_entity_poly.pdbx_seq_one_letter_code
_entity_poly.pdbx_strand_id
1 'polypeptide(L)'
;MVQQSTDARDVPLEERLRQKKQGFAVQKEATTEPSSSLDAGGRARRANKNQPLELSSKRAVGRFRQVVEVKKKRVLDPRFEAQSGRLNEDLFNKSYAFLDEYKQRELQELKQQLKKTKNMTKKDELKHEIALRQQEMTEKNKQEKIKSALTKRKREEREAVASGKGAFYLKRKDKKKLELQAKFQDLQETGRLSKFMAKKRKKNASKDHRWLPTQRK
;
A
#
# COMPACT_ATOMS: atom_id res chain seq x y z
N MET A 1 -76.34 -11.55 32.89
CA MET A 1 -76.49 -12.94 32.39
C MET A 1 -75.10 -13.56 32.28
N VAL A 2 -74.85 -14.59 33.08
CA VAL A 2 -73.60 -15.36 33.09
C VAL A 2 -73.67 -16.36 31.93
N GLN A 3 -72.74 -16.31 30.99
CA GLN A 3 -72.64 -17.34 29.95
C GLN A 3 -71.76 -18.48 30.47
N GLN A 4 -72.39 -19.63 30.67
CA GLN A 4 -71.72 -20.89 31.00
C GLN A 4 -71.05 -21.44 29.72
N SER A 5 -69.74 -21.66 29.79
CA SER A 5 -68.97 -22.32 28.73
C SER A 5 -69.22 -23.82 28.78
N THR A 6 -69.82 -24.39 27.73
CA THR A 6 -69.95 -25.84 27.56
C THR A 6 -68.55 -26.45 27.34
N ASP A 7 -68.13 -27.30 28.26
CA ASP A 7 -66.84 -28.00 28.23
C ASP A 7 -66.72 -28.91 27.01
N ALA A 8 -65.52 -28.96 26.39
CA ALA A 8 -65.22 -29.70 25.16
C ALA A 8 -65.33 -31.24 25.27
N ARG A 9 -65.87 -31.77 26.37
CA ARG A 9 -65.93 -33.20 26.69
C ARG A 9 -67.20 -33.88 26.19
N ASP A 10 -68.24 -33.13 25.83
CA ASP A 10 -69.55 -33.68 25.45
C ASP A 10 -69.79 -33.82 23.93
N VAL A 11 -68.75 -33.67 23.10
CA VAL A 11 -68.89 -33.80 21.64
C VAL A 11 -68.85 -35.28 21.21
N PRO A 12 -69.89 -35.82 20.53
CA PRO A 12 -69.96 -37.22 20.12
C PRO A 12 -68.85 -37.61 19.13
N LEU A 13 -68.47 -38.90 19.14
CA LEU A 13 -67.31 -39.42 18.42
C LEU A 13 -67.38 -39.21 16.89
N GLU A 14 -68.58 -39.28 16.31
CA GLU A 14 -68.78 -39.11 14.86
C GLU A 14 -68.41 -37.70 14.38
N GLU A 15 -68.71 -36.65 15.14
CA GLU A 15 -68.34 -35.28 14.78
C GLU A 15 -66.84 -35.06 14.85
N ARG A 16 -66.17 -35.70 15.82
CA ARG A 16 -64.71 -35.64 15.97
C ARG A 16 -63.97 -36.27 14.78
N LEU A 17 -64.51 -37.36 14.24
CA LEU A 17 -63.97 -38.02 13.05
C LEU A 17 -64.18 -37.18 11.77
N ARG A 18 -65.32 -36.48 11.65
CA ARG A 18 -65.55 -35.53 10.54
C ARG A 18 -64.61 -34.33 10.62
N GLN A 19 -64.38 -33.77 11.81
CA GLN A 19 -63.41 -32.69 12.04
C GLN A 19 -61.97 -33.10 11.72
N LYS A 20 -61.59 -34.37 11.95
CA LYS A 20 -60.26 -34.87 11.58
C LYS A 20 -60.04 -34.94 10.06
N LYS A 21 -61.11 -35.16 9.28
CA LYS A 21 -61.05 -35.19 7.81
C LYS A 21 -61.06 -33.78 7.18
N GLN A 22 -61.62 -32.79 7.85
CA GLN A 22 -61.70 -31.39 7.38
C GLN A 22 -60.74 -30.42 8.10
N GLY A 23 -59.98 -30.89 9.11
CA GLY A 23 -59.15 -30.07 9.98
C GLY A 23 -59.96 -29.47 11.14
N PHE A 24 -59.36 -29.36 12.33
CA PHE A 24 -59.93 -28.78 13.56
C PHE A 24 -60.16 -27.25 13.46
N ALA A 25 -60.84 -26.79 12.42
CA ALA A 25 -61.34 -25.44 12.34
C ALA A 25 -62.79 -25.46 12.83
N VAL A 26 -63.01 -24.92 14.03
CA VAL A 26 -64.34 -24.47 14.45
C VAL A 26 -64.83 -23.53 13.35
N GLN A 27 -65.88 -23.95 12.63
CA GLN A 27 -66.53 -23.10 11.65
C GLN A 27 -67.17 -21.93 12.42
N LYS A 28 -66.60 -20.73 12.28
CA LYS A 28 -67.42 -19.53 12.42
C LYS A 28 -68.38 -19.57 11.25
N GLU A 29 -69.69 -19.64 11.51
CA GLU A 29 -70.69 -19.44 10.48
C GLU A 29 -70.50 -18.06 9.87
N ALA A 30 -69.82 -18.04 8.72
CA ALA A 30 -69.76 -16.90 7.82
C ALA A 30 -70.73 -17.23 6.69
N THR A 31 -71.82 -16.48 6.68
CA THR A 31 -72.79 -16.39 5.58
C THR A 31 -72.09 -16.44 4.23
N THR A 32 -72.51 -17.41 3.42
CA THR A 32 -72.04 -17.65 2.07
C THR A 32 -72.75 -16.68 1.14
N GLU A 33 -72.00 -15.82 0.45
CA GLU A 33 -72.46 -15.18 -0.80
C GLU A 33 -71.44 -15.51 -1.92
N PRO A 34 -71.89 -15.96 -3.11
CA PRO A 34 -71.02 -16.56 -4.11
C PRO A 34 -70.50 -15.50 -5.10
N SER A 35 -69.20 -15.19 -5.06
CA SER A 35 -68.56 -14.47 -6.16
C SER A 35 -67.97 -15.46 -7.16
N SER A 36 -68.79 -15.80 -8.15
CA SER A 36 -68.39 -16.37 -9.42
C SER A 36 -67.44 -15.43 -10.16
N SER A 37 -66.15 -15.76 -10.20
CA SER A 37 -65.27 -15.36 -11.31
C SER A 37 -64.06 -16.29 -11.36
N LEU A 38 -64.22 -17.34 -12.17
CA LEU A 38 -63.10 -18.05 -12.76
C LEU A 38 -62.39 -17.07 -13.69
N ASP A 39 -61.34 -16.41 -13.19
CA ASP A 39 -60.42 -15.66 -14.04
C ASP A 39 -59.07 -16.39 -14.13
N ALA A 40 -58.73 -16.69 -15.38
CA ALA A 40 -57.79 -17.69 -15.84
C ALA A 40 -56.34 -17.19 -15.85
N GLY A 41 -55.84 -16.76 -14.68
CA GLY A 41 -54.46 -16.27 -14.53
C GLY A 41 -53.86 -16.40 -13.12
N GLY A 42 -54.58 -17.00 -12.17
CA GLY A 42 -54.13 -17.17 -10.79
C GLY A 42 -53.16 -18.34 -10.62
N ARG A 43 -52.03 -18.12 -9.94
CA ARG A 43 -51.15 -19.23 -9.50
C ARG A 43 -52.00 -20.26 -8.74
N ALA A 44 -51.93 -21.53 -9.15
CA ALA A 44 -52.62 -22.60 -8.46
C ALA A 44 -52.29 -22.52 -6.96
N ARG A 45 -53.33 -22.42 -6.13
CA ARG A 45 -53.20 -22.36 -4.67
C ARG A 45 -53.43 -23.75 -4.13
N ARG A 46 -52.64 -24.12 -3.13
CA ARG A 46 -52.84 -25.39 -2.40
C ARG A 46 -54.16 -25.31 -1.64
N ALA A 47 -54.96 -26.36 -1.67
CA ALA A 47 -56.21 -26.43 -0.90
C ALA A 47 -55.93 -26.50 0.62
N ASN A 48 -54.80 -27.10 1.03
CA ASN A 48 -54.31 -27.07 2.41
C ASN A 48 -52.80 -26.81 2.45
N LYS A 49 -52.30 -26.24 3.55
CA LYS A 49 -50.90 -25.85 3.75
C LYS A 49 -49.91 -27.01 3.67
N ASN A 50 -50.39 -28.23 3.93
CA ASN A 50 -49.60 -29.46 3.94
C ASN A 50 -49.75 -30.31 2.67
N GLN A 51 -50.45 -29.83 1.63
CA GLN A 51 -50.65 -30.56 0.38
C GLN A 51 -49.63 -30.11 -0.68
N PRO A 52 -49.05 -30.99 -1.50
CA PRO A 52 -48.20 -30.58 -2.62
C PRO A 52 -49.01 -29.84 -3.71
N LEU A 53 -48.33 -28.99 -4.48
CA LEU A 53 -48.89 -28.29 -5.63
C LEU A 53 -48.30 -28.88 -6.91
N GLU A 54 -49.14 -29.37 -7.80
CA GLU A 54 -48.71 -29.80 -9.12
C GLU A 54 -48.45 -28.58 -10.03
N LEU A 55 -47.30 -28.56 -10.70
CA LEU A 55 -46.91 -27.51 -11.63
C LEU A 55 -46.61 -28.13 -13.00
N SER A 56 -47.03 -27.45 -14.07
CA SER A 56 -46.75 -27.89 -15.44
C SER A 56 -45.24 -27.85 -15.73
N SER A 57 -44.73 -28.93 -16.33
CA SER A 57 -43.35 -29.04 -16.82
C SER A 57 -43.03 -28.03 -17.93
N LYS A 58 -44.05 -27.44 -18.57
CA LYS A 58 -43.90 -26.40 -19.60
C LYS A 58 -43.57 -25.02 -19.02
N ARG A 59 -43.59 -24.86 -17.70
CA ARG A 59 -43.28 -23.57 -17.06
C ARG A 59 -41.77 -23.32 -17.02
N ALA A 60 -41.31 -22.33 -17.77
CA ALA A 60 -39.90 -21.95 -17.80
C ALA A 60 -39.39 -21.50 -16.42
N VAL A 61 -38.18 -21.94 -16.06
CA VAL A 61 -37.49 -21.51 -14.83
C VAL A 61 -36.84 -20.15 -15.05
N GLY A 62 -36.89 -19.27 -14.06
CA GLY A 62 -36.28 -17.93 -14.13
C GLY A 62 -34.75 -18.01 -14.26
N ARG A 63 -34.16 -17.10 -15.06
CA ARG A 63 -32.70 -17.06 -15.34
C ARG A 63 -31.85 -16.46 -14.21
N PHE A 64 -32.46 -15.75 -13.25
CA PHE A 64 -31.73 -15.10 -12.17
C PHE A 64 -31.30 -16.11 -11.10
N ARG A 65 -29.99 -16.35 -11.02
CA ARG A 65 -29.33 -17.04 -9.91
C ARG A 65 -28.76 -15.98 -8.97
N GLN A 66 -29.02 -16.08 -7.68
CA GLN A 66 -28.38 -15.22 -6.67
C GLN A 66 -26.89 -15.59 -6.58
N VAL A 67 -26.04 -14.82 -7.23
CA VAL A 67 -24.58 -14.98 -7.13
C VAL A 67 -24.15 -14.33 -5.82
N VAL A 68 -23.81 -15.15 -4.83
CA VAL A 68 -23.21 -14.67 -3.57
C VAL A 68 -21.75 -14.31 -3.87
N GLU A 69 -21.39 -13.04 -3.70
CA GLU A 69 -20.00 -12.60 -3.84
C GLU A 69 -19.12 -13.25 -2.76
N VAL A 70 -18.37 -14.28 -3.13
CA VAL A 70 -17.36 -14.88 -2.26
C VAL A 70 -16.12 -13.99 -2.27
N LYS A 71 -15.68 -13.54 -1.09
CA LYS A 71 -14.40 -12.82 -0.94
C LYS A 71 -13.26 -13.71 -1.43
N LYS A 72 -12.73 -13.41 -2.61
CA LYS A 72 -11.58 -14.11 -3.18
C LYS A 72 -10.35 -13.80 -2.33
N LYS A 73 -9.76 -14.81 -1.69
CA LYS A 73 -8.48 -14.67 -1.00
C LYS A 73 -7.38 -14.49 -2.05
N ARG A 74 -6.82 -13.29 -2.15
CA ARG A 74 -5.63 -13.04 -2.97
C ARG A 74 -4.40 -13.41 -2.13
N VAL A 75 -3.54 -14.27 -2.67
CA VAL A 75 -2.21 -14.48 -2.09
C VAL A 75 -1.36 -13.29 -2.52
N LEU A 76 -1.01 -12.45 -1.56
CA LEU A 76 -0.28 -11.21 -1.79
C LEU A 76 1.18 -11.40 -1.37
N ASP A 77 2.13 -11.00 -2.21
CA ASP A 77 3.56 -11.06 -1.88
C ASP A 77 3.94 -9.79 -1.12
N PRO A 78 4.34 -9.88 0.16
CA PRO A 78 4.66 -8.72 0.97
C PRO A 78 5.78 -7.86 0.38
N ARG A 79 6.62 -8.38 -0.51
CA ARG A 79 7.67 -7.58 -1.18
C ARG A 79 7.09 -6.59 -2.18
N PHE A 80 5.95 -6.91 -2.78
CA PHE A 80 5.33 -6.14 -3.86
C PHE A 80 4.02 -5.47 -3.43
N GLU A 81 3.54 -5.75 -2.22
CA GLU A 81 2.35 -5.11 -1.68
C GLU A 81 2.58 -3.67 -1.26
N ALA A 82 1.69 -2.79 -1.71
CA ALA A 82 1.66 -1.40 -1.28
C ALA A 82 1.39 -1.24 0.23
N GLN A 83 0.80 -2.26 0.86
CA GLN A 83 0.51 -2.28 2.30
C GLN A 83 1.76 -2.52 3.17
N SER A 84 2.84 -3.10 2.61
CA SER A 84 4.07 -3.40 3.34
C SER A 84 4.93 -2.17 3.67
N GLY A 85 4.49 -0.97 3.26
CA GLY A 85 5.13 0.30 3.59
C GLY A 85 6.20 0.74 2.58
N ARG A 86 6.95 1.79 2.95
CA ARG A 86 8.02 2.37 2.13
C ARG A 86 9.39 2.08 2.75
N LEU A 87 10.43 2.07 1.92
CA LEU A 87 11.81 1.88 2.37
C LEU A 87 12.20 2.95 3.39
N ASN A 88 12.56 2.52 4.59
CA ASN A 88 13.23 3.36 5.58
C ASN A 88 14.74 3.24 5.39
N GLU A 89 15.34 4.22 4.69
CA GLU A 89 16.78 4.26 4.42
C GLU A 89 17.61 4.16 5.70
N ASP A 90 17.20 4.84 6.78
CA ASP A 90 17.97 4.88 8.03
C ASP A 90 18.00 3.52 8.72
N LEU A 91 16.86 2.82 8.74
CA LEU A 91 16.78 1.47 9.31
C LEU A 91 17.54 0.46 8.45
N PHE A 92 17.38 0.55 7.12
CA PHE A 92 18.10 -0.30 6.17
C PHE A 92 19.61 -0.15 6.31
N ASN A 93 20.12 1.09 6.38
CA ASN A 93 21.55 1.34 6.54
C ASN A 93 22.09 0.78 7.86
N LYS A 94 21.28 0.77 8.93
CA LYS A 94 21.68 0.18 10.22
C LYS A 94 21.63 -1.34 10.19
N SER A 95 20.56 -1.94 9.68
CA SER A 95 20.40 -3.40 9.63
C SER A 95 21.43 -4.06 8.70
N TYR A 96 21.80 -3.37 7.63
CA TYR A 96 22.76 -3.84 6.64
C TYR A 96 24.11 -3.12 6.70
N ALA A 97 24.47 -2.57 7.88
CA ALA A 97 25.75 -1.87 8.07
C ALA A 97 26.96 -2.76 7.74
N PHE A 98 26.84 -4.07 7.98
CA PHE A 98 27.88 -5.06 7.66
C PHE A 98 28.29 -5.05 6.19
N LEU A 99 27.39 -4.68 5.26
CA LEU A 99 27.70 -4.64 3.82
C LEU A 99 28.86 -3.70 3.50
N ASP A 100 29.09 -2.66 4.31
CA ASP A 100 30.20 -1.75 4.09
C ASP A 100 31.55 -2.44 4.31
N GLU A 101 31.63 -3.33 5.29
CA GLU A 101 32.83 -4.14 5.53
C GLU A 101 33.07 -5.14 4.39
N TYR A 102 32.00 -5.75 3.86
CA TYR A 102 32.11 -6.65 2.70
C TYR A 102 32.60 -5.89 1.46
N LYS A 103 32.04 -4.71 1.18
CA LYS A 103 32.49 -3.87 0.05
C LYS A 103 33.95 -3.45 0.18
N GLN A 104 34.40 -3.12 1.39
CA GLN A 104 35.81 -2.80 1.64
C GLN A 104 36.72 -4.00 1.40
N ARG A 105 36.32 -5.19 1.86
CA ARG A 105 37.04 -6.45 1.61
C ARG A 105 37.11 -6.77 0.12
N GLU A 106 36.00 -6.65 -0.60
CA GLU A 106 35.94 -6.86 -2.05
C GLU A 106 36.87 -5.89 -2.81
N LEU A 107 36.90 -4.60 -2.42
CA LEU A 107 37.85 -3.63 -2.97
C LEU A 107 39.31 -4.03 -2.72
N GLN A 108 39.63 -4.58 -1.55
CA GLN A 108 40.98 -5.06 -1.25
C GLN A 108 41.32 -6.29 -2.09
N GLU A 109 40.38 -7.21 -2.26
CA GLU A 109 40.55 -8.40 -3.11
C GLU A 109 40.78 -8.02 -4.57
N LEU A 110 39.97 -7.13 -5.14
CA LEU A 110 40.16 -6.63 -6.51
C LEU A 110 41.54 -5.99 -6.70
N LYS A 111 42.02 -5.22 -5.70
CA LYS A 111 43.38 -4.65 -5.72
C LYS A 111 44.46 -5.72 -5.67
N GLN A 112 44.26 -6.81 -4.92
CA GLN A 112 45.18 -7.94 -4.91
C GLN A 112 45.18 -8.70 -6.24
N GLN A 113 44.00 -8.92 -6.83
CA GLN A 113 43.85 -9.53 -8.14
C GLN A 113 44.57 -8.71 -9.21
N LEU A 114 44.39 -7.39 -9.20
CA LEU A 114 45.06 -6.47 -10.15
C LEU A 114 46.58 -6.61 -10.11
N LYS A 115 47.17 -6.76 -8.90
CA LYS A 115 48.62 -6.96 -8.72
C LYS A 115 49.09 -8.29 -9.29
N LYS A 116 48.27 -9.35 -9.21
CA LYS A 116 48.62 -10.71 -9.67
C LYS A 116 48.42 -10.90 -11.17
N THR A 117 47.39 -10.28 -11.75
CA THR A 117 47.10 -10.40 -13.18
C THR A 117 48.23 -9.87 -14.05
N LYS A 118 48.56 -10.58 -15.12
CA LYS A 118 49.55 -10.16 -16.13
C LYS A 118 48.91 -9.68 -17.43
N ASN A 119 47.74 -10.21 -17.79
CA ASN A 119 47.01 -9.86 -19.02
C ASN A 119 46.56 -8.40 -19.01
N MET A 120 46.81 -7.66 -20.10
CA MET A 120 46.47 -6.23 -20.17
C MET A 120 44.97 -5.97 -20.16
N THR A 121 44.19 -6.72 -20.95
CA THR A 121 42.72 -6.59 -21.00
C THR A 121 42.07 -6.78 -19.62
N LYS A 122 42.40 -7.88 -18.94
CA LYS A 122 41.92 -8.17 -17.59
C LYS A 122 42.38 -7.14 -16.55
N LYS A 123 43.58 -6.56 -16.70
CA LYS A 123 44.04 -5.47 -15.82
C LYS A 123 43.17 -4.23 -15.99
N ASP A 124 42.80 -3.89 -17.21
CA ASP A 124 41.99 -2.70 -17.47
C ASP A 124 40.54 -2.89 -16.99
N GLU A 125 39.98 -4.09 -17.15
CA GLU A 125 38.70 -4.49 -16.53
C GLU A 125 38.75 -4.34 -15.00
N LEU A 126 39.80 -4.87 -14.35
CA LEU A 126 39.96 -4.77 -12.89
C LEU A 126 40.14 -3.34 -12.41
N LYS A 127 40.91 -2.51 -13.14
CA LYS A 127 41.05 -1.07 -12.83
C LYS A 127 39.70 -0.36 -12.93
N HIS A 128 38.92 -0.67 -13.96
CA HIS A 128 37.60 -0.10 -14.15
C HIS A 128 36.67 -0.46 -13.00
N GLU A 129 36.62 -1.73 -12.61
CA GLU A 129 35.81 -2.20 -11.50
C GLU A 129 36.21 -1.54 -10.17
N ILE A 130 37.52 -1.45 -9.88
CA ILE A 130 38.02 -0.75 -8.69
C ILE A 130 37.59 0.72 -8.70
N ALA A 131 37.67 1.39 -9.85
CA ALA A 131 37.27 2.78 -9.98
C ALA A 131 35.78 2.97 -9.69
N LEU A 132 34.92 2.09 -10.23
CA LEU A 132 33.47 2.11 -9.98
C LEU A 132 33.15 1.92 -8.49
N ARG A 133 33.64 0.84 -7.88
CA ARG A 133 33.39 0.54 -6.46
C ARG A 133 33.94 1.62 -5.53
N GLN A 134 35.11 2.18 -5.85
CA GLN A 134 35.67 3.28 -5.08
C GLN A 134 34.87 4.57 -5.27
N GLN A 135 34.35 4.83 -6.46
CA GLN A 135 33.45 5.96 -6.70
C GLN A 135 32.18 5.82 -5.86
N GLU A 136 31.50 4.66 -5.91
CA GLU A 136 30.30 4.38 -5.12
C GLU A 136 30.51 4.65 -3.63
N MET A 137 31.59 4.12 -3.05
CA MET A 137 31.93 4.35 -1.64
C MET A 137 32.18 5.83 -1.33
N THR A 138 32.89 6.55 -2.21
CA THR A 138 33.11 7.99 -2.00
C THR A 138 31.83 8.82 -2.13
N GLU A 139 30.90 8.43 -3.00
CA GLU A 139 29.62 9.10 -3.16
C GLU A 139 28.72 8.86 -1.95
N LYS A 140 28.66 7.62 -1.46
CA LYS A 140 27.96 7.28 -0.22
C LYS A 140 28.48 8.13 0.95
N ASN A 141 29.80 8.16 1.17
CA ASN A 141 30.40 8.94 2.26
C ASN A 141 30.09 10.44 2.15
N LYS A 142 30.11 11.01 0.93
CA LYS A 142 29.73 12.43 0.71
C LYS A 142 28.26 12.67 1.08
N GLN A 143 27.37 11.78 0.66
CA GLN A 143 25.95 11.88 1.00
C GLN A 143 25.73 11.77 2.51
N GLU A 144 26.44 10.87 3.19
CA GLU A 144 26.39 10.73 4.64
C GLU A 144 26.90 11.97 5.37
N LYS A 145 28.01 12.56 4.94
CA LYS A 145 28.51 13.83 5.50
C LYS A 145 27.46 14.93 5.40
N ILE A 146 26.83 15.07 4.24
CA ILE A 146 25.74 16.03 4.00
C ILE A 146 24.53 15.73 4.90
N LYS A 147 24.06 14.48 4.92
CA LYS A 147 22.94 14.04 5.76
C LYS A 147 23.24 14.33 7.24
N SER A 148 24.46 14.03 7.70
CA SER A 148 24.91 14.25 9.08
C SER A 148 24.90 15.74 9.46
N ALA A 149 25.32 16.64 8.56
CA ALA A 149 25.28 18.09 8.80
C ALA A 149 23.82 18.58 8.93
N LEU A 150 22.92 18.08 8.09
CA LEU A 150 21.50 18.42 8.17
C LEU A 150 20.84 17.85 9.43
N THR A 151 21.18 16.62 9.84
CA THR A 151 20.65 16.04 11.08
C THR A 151 21.18 16.74 12.32
N LYS A 152 22.46 17.13 12.34
CA LYS A 152 23.05 17.94 13.41
C LYS A 152 22.30 19.25 13.57
N ARG A 153 22.08 19.98 12.46
CA ARG A 153 21.31 21.23 12.51
C ARG A 153 19.87 21.03 12.99
N LYS A 154 19.20 19.98 12.54
CA LYS A 154 17.84 19.65 13.03
C LYS A 154 17.82 19.34 14.52
N ARG A 155 18.87 18.70 15.04
CA ARG A 155 19.02 18.39 16.46
C ARG A 155 19.23 19.66 17.27
N GLU A 156 20.14 20.55 16.85
CA GLU A 156 20.38 21.85 17.48
C GLU A 156 19.10 22.70 17.56
N GLU A 157 18.32 22.78 16.46
CA GLU A 157 17.06 23.53 16.49
C GLU A 157 16.03 22.87 17.42
N ARG A 158 16.00 21.53 17.51
CA ARG A 158 15.11 20.83 18.46
C ARG A 158 15.49 21.14 19.90
N GLU A 159 16.79 21.15 20.22
CA GLU A 159 17.31 21.48 21.55
C GLU A 159 17.02 22.94 21.90
N ALA A 160 17.20 23.87 20.96
CA ALA A 160 16.83 25.28 21.14
C ALA A 160 15.32 25.48 21.34
N VAL A 161 14.49 24.68 20.68
CA VAL A 161 13.03 24.71 20.89
C VAL A 161 12.67 24.17 22.28
N ALA A 162 13.34 23.11 22.73
CA ALA A 162 13.18 22.61 24.09
C ALA A 162 13.59 23.65 25.15
N SER A 163 14.58 24.51 24.86
CA SER A 163 14.97 25.63 25.72
C SER A 163 14.07 26.87 25.59
N GLY A 164 12.98 26.81 24.83
CA GLY A 164 11.98 27.89 24.73
C GLY A 164 12.06 28.77 23.47
N LYS A 165 12.96 28.48 22.52
CA LYS A 165 12.92 29.13 21.20
C LYS A 165 11.69 28.65 20.41
N GLY A 166 11.11 29.51 19.58
CA GLY A 166 10.05 29.09 18.66
C GLY A 166 10.52 28.04 17.64
N ALA A 167 9.62 27.13 17.25
CA ALA A 167 9.91 26.10 16.26
C ALA A 167 10.37 26.69 14.93
N PHE A 168 11.63 26.41 14.55
CA PHE A 168 12.22 26.91 13.33
C PHE A 168 12.59 25.78 12.36
N TYR A 169 12.01 25.82 11.17
CA TYR A 169 12.29 24.85 10.10
C TYR A 169 13.13 25.49 9.00
N LEU A 170 14.26 24.86 8.69
CA LEU A 170 15.16 25.36 7.65
C LEU A 170 14.47 25.43 6.28
N LYS A 171 14.52 26.62 5.66
CA LYS A 171 14.06 26.82 4.28
C LYS A 171 14.94 26.03 3.31
N ARG A 172 14.40 25.71 2.13
CA ARG A 172 15.13 24.96 1.08
C ARG A 172 16.47 25.62 0.70
N LYS A 173 16.50 26.96 0.64
CA LYS A 173 17.72 27.73 0.35
C LYS A 173 18.80 27.56 1.42
N ASP A 174 18.40 27.47 2.69
CA ASP A 174 19.35 27.38 3.81
C ASP A 174 19.89 25.95 3.95
N LYS A 175 19.07 24.93 3.65
CA LYS A 175 19.55 23.54 3.50
C LYS A 175 20.65 23.44 2.44
N LYS A 176 20.44 24.04 1.27
CA LYS A 176 21.45 24.09 0.20
C LYS A 176 22.74 24.80 0.63
N LYS A 177 22.66 25.83 1.48
CA LYS A 177 23.85 26.49 2.03
C LYS A 177 24.64 25.56 2.94
N LEU A 178 23.97 24.78 3.79
CA LEU A 178 24.62 23.78 4.63
C LEU A 178 25.27 22.67 3.81
N GLU A 179 24.57 22.15 2.79
CA GLU A 179 25.12 21.17 1.85
C GLU A 179 26.38 21.72 1.16
N LEU A 180 26.34 22.99 0.73
CA LEU A 180 27.46 23.65 0.09
C LEU A 180 28.64 23.85 1.05
N GLN A 181 28.37 24.23 2.30
CA GLN A 181 29.38 24.37 3.35
C GLN A 181 30.08 23.04 3.63
N ALA A 182 29.31 21.95 3.82
CA ALA A 182 29.87 20.62 4.00
C ALA A 182 30.76 20.20 2.81
N LYS A 183 30.31 20.48 1.58
CA LYS A 183 31.11 20.22 0.37
C LYS A 183 32.41 21.03 0.32
N PHE A 184 32.40 22.29 0.74
CA PHE A 184 33.61 23.11 0.78
C PHE A 184 34.58 22.67 1.86
N GLN A 185 34.07 22.27 3.03
CA GLN A 185 34.86 21.66 4.10
C GLN A 185 35.54 20.37 3.60
N ASP A 186 34.81 19.48 2.93
CA ASP A 186 35.39 18.27 2.32
C ASP A 186 36.49 18.59 1.29
N LEU A 187 36.27 19.61 0.46
CA LEU A 187 37.28 20.04 -0.51
C LEU A 187 38.51 20.67 0.15
N GLN A 188 38.34 21.31 1.30
CA GLN A 188 39.41 21.88 2.10
C GLN A 188 40.23 20.76 2.77
N GLU A 189 39.56 19.80 3.43
CA GLU A 189 40.18 18.61 4.03
C GLU A 189 40.98 17.81 3.00
N THR A 190 40.45 17.66 1.78
CA THR A 190 41.14 16.94 0.70
C THR A 190 42.20 17.76 -0.03
N GLY A 191 42.42 19.02 0.34
CA GLY A 191 43.36 19.94 -0.33
C GLY A 191 43.00 20.32 -1.77
N ARG A 192 41.81 19.94 -2.25
CA ARG A 192 41.35 20.16 -3.62
C ARG A 192 40.62 21.49 -3.83
N LEU A 193 40.43 22.27 -2.76
CA LEU A 193 39.69 23.53 -2.76
C LEU A 193 40.26 24.55 -3.74
N SER A 194 41.58 24.77 -3.74
CA SER A 194 42.26 25.74 -4.62
C SER A 194 42.00 25.45 -6.10
N LYS A 195 42.19 24.18 -6.50
CA LYS A 195 41.92 23.69 -7.86
C LYS A 195 40.45 23.83 -8.24
N PHE A 196 39.54 23.51 -7.31
CA PHE A 196 38.10 23.67 -7.54
C PHE A 196 37.74 25.15 -7.77
N MET A 197 38.26 26.05 -6.94
CA MET A 197 38.03 27.49 -7.07
C MET A 197 38.62 28.05 -8.37
N ALA A 198 39.83 27.63 -8.76
CA ALA A 198 40.42 28.01 -10.05
C ALA A 198 39.54 27.58 -11.23
N LYS A 199 39.06 26.32 -11.23
CA LYS A 199 38.14 25.81 -12.27
C LYS A 199 36.81 26.58 -12.27
N LYS A 200 36.30 26.95 -11.10
CA LYS A 200 35.07 27.73 -10.96
C LYS A 200 35.24 29.15 -11.49
N ARG A 201 36.35 29.82 -11.16
CA ARG A 201 36.72 31.15 -11.70
C ARG A 201 36.81 31.11 -13.22
N LYS A 202 37.54 30.14 -13.80
CA LYS A 202 37.65 29.97 -15.26
C LYS A 202 36.27 29.77 -15.92
N LYS A 203 35.40 28.93 -15.32
CA LYS A 203 34.04 28.71 -15.83
C LYS A 203 33.17 29.96 -15.75
N ASN A 204 33.28 30.74 -14.68
CA ASN A 204 32.54 32.00 -14.54
C ASN A 204 33.05 33.03 -15.54
N ALA A 205 34.36 33.24 -15.65
CA ALA A 205 34.93 34.16 -16.64
C ALA A 205 34.52 33.82 -18.09
N SER A 206 34.48 32.53 -18.44
CA SER A 206 33.98 32.08 -19.76
C SER A 206 32.49 32.36 -19.96
N LYS A 207 31.67 32.30 -18.91
CA LYS A 207 30.26 32.69 -18.98
C LYS A 207 30.09 34.21 -19.09
N ASP A 208 30.91 34.96 -18.39
CA ASP A 208 30.86 36.43 -18.43
C ASP A 208 31.30 36.94 -19.80
N HIS A 209 32.30 36.29 -20.43
CA HIS A 209 32.71 36.57 -21.80
C HIS A 209 31.58 36.37 -22.82
N ARG A 210 30.63 35.45 -22.58
CA ARG A 210 29.46 35.30 -23.47
C ARG A 210 28.65 36.60 -23.61
N TRP A 211 28.66 37.45 -22.59
CA TRP A 211 27.90 38.70 -22.54
C TRP A 211 28.74 39.93 -22.87
N LEU A 212 30.05 39.76 -23.10
CA LEU A 212 30.92 40.84 -23.53
C LEU A 212 30.89 40.97 -25.06
N PRO A 213 30.81 42.20 -25.60
CA PRO A 213 30.95 42.43 -27.04
C PRO A 213 32.28 41.86 -27.55
N THR A 214 32.23 41.08 -28.63
CA THR A 214 33.40 40.45 -29.25
C THR A 214 34.27 41.44 -30.02
N GLN A 215 33.68 42.53 -30.51
CA GLN A 215 34.42 43.64 -31.10
C GLN A 215 34.42 44.83 -30.15
N ARG A 216 35.61 45.34 -29.82
CA ARG A 216 35.75 46.68 -29.24
C ARG A 216 35.52 47.68 -30.38
N LYS A 217 34.47 48.49 -30.26
CA LYS A 217 34.32 49.71 -31.06
C LYS A 217 35.26 50.78 -30.52
#